data_AF-A0A3D4D875-F1
#
_entry.id   AF-A0A3D4D875-F1
#
_cell.length_a   1.000
_cell.length_b   1.000
_cell.length_c   1.000
_cell.angle_alpha   90.00
_cell.angle_beta   90.00
_cell.angle_gamma   90.00
#
_symmetry.space_group_name_H-M   'P 1'
#
loop_
_entity.id
_entity.type
_entity.pdbx_description
1 polymer ?
#
loop_
_entity_poly.entity_id
_entity_poly.type
_entity_poly.pdbx_seq_one_letter_code
_entity_poly.pdbx_strand_id
1 'polypeptide(L)'
;MGLIKLIIKLLVLPLIVAVTLIQWVGIFFTQFSTVIFNLLAGLMFLITIAGWVFGISAGAETFRLLAVAFVVFIIPHIAGWLIIRIAVINYGLRDFIKS
;
A
#
# COMPACT_ATOMS: atom_id res chain seq x y z
N MET A 1 24.28 -15.02 -29.98
CA MET A 1 23.92 -14.66 -28.58
C MET A 1 23.82 -13.16 -28.33
N GLY A 2 24.71 -12.31 -28.89
CA GLY A 2 24.65 -10.85 -28.68
C GLY A 2 23.38 -10.15 -29.20
N LEU A 3 22.90 -10.50 -30.40
CA LEU A 3 21.69 -9.88 -31.01
C LEU A 3 20.40 -10.14 -30.23
N ILE A 4 20.21 -11.38 -29.75
CA ILE A 4 19.04 -11.75 -28.93
C ILE A 4 19.05 -10.95 -27.62
N LYS A 5 20.21 -10.81 -26.97
CA LYS A 5 20.37 -10.01 -25.74
C LYS A 5 20.04 -8.53 -25.98
N LEU A 6 20.38 -8.01 -27.16
CA LEU A 6 20.12 -6.62 -27.55
C LEU A 6 18.63 -6.36 -27.83
N ILE A 7 17.94 -7.28 -28.51
CA ILE A 7 16.49 -7.21 -28.74
C ILE A 7 15.72 -7.27 -27.42
N ILE A 8 16.12 -8.16 -26.49
CA ILE A 8 15.48 -8.25 -25.17
C ILE A 8 15.72 -6.95 -24.38
N LYS A 9 16.94 -6.39 -24.36
CA LYS A 9 17.21 -5.10 -23.69
C LYS A 9 16.36 -3.96 -24.24
N LEU A 10 16.16 -3.92 -25.57
CA LEU A 10 15.31 -2.92 -26.22
C LEU A 10 13.84 -3.05 -25.78
N LEU A 11 13.35 -4.28 -25.56
CA LEU A 11 11.98 -4.54 -25.09
C LEU A 11 11.80 -4.27 -23.59
N VAL A 12 12.85 -4.44 -22.77
CA VAL A 12 12.81 -4.19 -21.32
C VAL A 12 12.79 -2.69 -21.00
N LEU A 13 13.35 -1.84 -21.86
CA LEU A 13 13.30 -0.37 -21.72
C LEU A 13 11.87 0.19 -21.57
N PRO A 14 10.93 -0.06 -22.50
CA PRO A 14 9.55 0.41 -22.35
C PRO A 14 8.85 -0.26 -21.16
N LEU A 15 9.21 -1.50 -20.81
CA LEU A 15 8.66 -2.19 -19.64
C LEU A 15 9.05 -1.47 -18.33
N ILE A 16 10.31 -1.04 -18.17
CA ILE A 16 10.76 -0.27 -17.00
C ILE A 16 9.98 1.03 -16.87
N VAL A 17 9.74 1.73 -17.99
CA VAL A 17 8.95 2.97 -17.98
C VAL A 17 7.52 2.68 -17.53
N ALA A 18 6.88 1.64 -18.09
CA ALA A 18 5.53 1.24 -17.70
C ALA A 18 5.42 0.88 -16.21
N VAL A 19 6.34 0.05 -15.70
CA VAL A 19 6.37 -0.33 -14.28
C VAL A 19 6.62 0.89 -13.39
N THR A 20 7.49 1.81 -13.80
CA THR A 20 7.74 3.05 -13.06
C THR A 20 6.48 3.90 -12.98
N LEU A 21 5.74 4.07 -14.08
CA LEU A 21 4.49 4.82 -14.07
C LEU A 21 3.45 4.18 -13.15
N ILE A 22 3.31 2.84 -13.19
CA ILE A 22 2.43 2.10 -12.28
C ILE A 22 2.80 2.36 -10.82
N GLN A 23 4.10 2.36 -10.49
CA GLN A 23 4.54 2.69 -9.13
C GLN A 23 4.18 4.11 -8.73
N TRP A 24 4.41 5.10 -9.58
CA TRP A 24 4.11 6.50 -9.27
C TRP A 24 2.62 6.69 -9.00
N VAL A 25 1.78 6.12 -9.86
CA VAL A 25 0.32 6.12 -9.69
C VAL A 25 -0.07 5.40 -8.40
N GLY A 26 0.52 4.22 -8.14
CA GLY A 26 0.27 3.46 -6.91
C GLY A 26 0.66 4.24 -5.65
N ILE A 27 1.83 4.87 -5.64
CA ILE A 27 2.31 5.70 -4.52
C ILE A 27 1.34 6.83 -4.27
N PHE A 28 0.93 7.56 -5.31
CA PHE A 28 -0.04 8.64 -5.19
C PHE A 28 -1.35 8.18 -4.53
N PHE A 29 -1.97 7.11 -5.06
CA PHE A 29 -3.20 6.58 -4.49
C PHE A 29 -3.03 6.06 -3.07
N THR A 30 -1.88 5.45 -2.75
CA THR A 30 -1.61 4.91 -1.42
C THR A 30 -1.37 6.01 -0.40
N GLN A 31 -0.65 7.07 -0.76
CA GLN A 31 -0.46 8.21 0.14
C GLN A 31 -1.80 8.92 0.41
N PHE A 32 -2.59 9.13 -0.64
CA PHE A 32 -3.92 9.72 -0.50
C PHE A 32 -4.86 8.84 0.35
N SER A 33 -4.91 7.53 0.08
CA SER A 33 -5.74 6.62 0.84
C SER A 33 -5.28 6.48 2.29
N THR A 34 -3.98 6.50 2.56
CA THR A 34 -3.42 6.46 3.92
C THR A 34 -3.96 7.59 4.77
N VAL A 35 -4.06 8.81 4.23
CA VAL A 35 -4.63 9.95 4.96
C VAL A 35 -6.10 9.68 5.33
N ILE A 36 -6.91 9.21 4.38
CA ILE A 36 -8.34 8.93 4.60
C ILE A 36 -8.54 7.79 5.59
N PHE A 37 -7.88 6.65 5.38
CA PHE A 37 -8.05 5.45 6.21
C PHE A 37 -7.50 5.64 7.62
N ASN A 38 -6.38 6.36 7.80
CA ASN A 38 -5.86 6.67 9.12
C ASN A 38 -6.79 7.61 9.88
N LEU A 39 -7.33 8.64 9.20
CA LEU A 39 -8.31 9.53 9.81
C LEU A 39 -9.58 8.76 10.20
N LEU A 40 -10.10 7.92 9.31
CA LEU A 40 -11.28 7.10 9.57
C LEU A 40 -11.06 6.13 10.74
N ALA A 41 -9.94 5.40 10.75
CA ALA A 41 -9.60 4.51 11.85
C ALA A 41 -9.41 5.26 13.17
N GLY A 42 -8.79 6.45 13.13
CA GLY A 42 -8.64 7.32 14.30
C GLY A 42 -10.00 7.79 14.84
N LEU A 43 -10.91 8.22 13.97
CA LEU A 43 -12.27 8.60 14.37
C LEU A 43 -13.04 7.42 14.98
N MET A 44 -12.99 6.25 14.34
CA MET A 44 -13.61 5.03 14.86
C MET A 44 -13.06 4.67 16.23
N PHE A 45 -11.74 4.76 16.42
CA PHE A 45 -11.08 4.53 17.69
C PHE A 45 -11.56 5.52 18.77
N LEU A 46 -11.54 6.82 18.48
CA LEU A 46 -11.94 7.87 19.43
C LEU A 46 -13.42 7.73 19.83
N ILE A 47 -14.32 7.50 18.87
CA ILE A 47 -15.75 7.32 19.13
C ILE A 47 -15.98 6.06 19.96
N THR A 48 -15.27 4.96 19.67
CA THR A 48 -15.38 3.70 20.42
C THR A 48 -14.94 3.89 21.87
N ILE A 49 -13.82 4.56 22.11
CA ILE A 49 -13.33 4.86 23.47
C ILE A 49 -14.29 5.82 24.19
N ALA A 50 -14.76 6.87 23.52
CA ALA A 50 -15.74 7.78 24.10
C ALA A 50 -17.01 7.04 24.52
N GLY A 51 -17.56 6.20 23.64
CA GLY A 51 -18.74 5.37 23.93
C GLY A 51 -18.53 4.42 25.10
N TRP A 52 -17.32 3.89 25.30
CA TRP A 52 -17.00 3.08 26.47
C TRP A 52 -16.93 3.92 27.76
N VAL A 53 -16.23 5.07 27.72
CA VAL A 53 -16.09 5.98 28.87
C VAL A 53 -17.43 6.54 29.34
N PHE A 54 -18.34 6.84 28.41
CA PHE A 54 -19.70 7.28 28.73
C PHE A 54 -20.65 6.14 29.15
N GLY A 55 -20.17 4.89 29.20
CA GLY A 55 -20.98 3.73 29.60
C GLY A 55 -22.04 3.32 28.57
N ILE A 56 -21.91 3.75 27.31
CA ILE A 56 -22.85 3.47 26.22
C ILE A 56 -22.63 2.06 25.65
N SER A 57 -21.39 1.56 25.67
CA SER A 57 -21.02 0.24 25.12
C SER A 57 -20.42 -0.68 26.17
N ALA A 58 -20.74 -1.98 26.09
CA ALA A 58 -20.15 -3.00 26.96
C ALA A 58 -18.71 -3.30 26.55
N GLY A 59 -17.84 -3.68 27.50
CA GLY A 59 -16.40 -3.88 27.22
C GLY A 59 -16.08 -4.88 26.10
N ALA A 60 -16.87 -5.94 25.96
CA ALA A 60 -16.73 -6.91 24.86
C ALA A 60 -17.07 -6.30 23.49
N GLU A 61 -18.06 -5.42 23.44
CA GLU A 61 -18.47 -4.69 22.23
C GLU A 61 -17.43 -3.63 21.86
N THR A 62 -16.93 -2.87 22.85
CA THR A 62 -15.82 -1.93 22.68
C THR A 62 -14.61 -2.62 22.04
N PHE A 63 -14.22 -3.80 22.53
CA PHE A 63 -13.08 -4.54 21.99
C PHE A 63 -13.30 -4.94 20.52
N ARG A 64 -14.51 -5.37 20.16
CA ARG A 64 -14.86 -5.71 18.77
C ARG A 64 -14.76 -4.49 17.86
N LEU A 65 -15.26 -3.33 18.30
CA LEU A 65 -15.22 -2.09 17.51
C LEU A 65 -13.78 -1.55 17.36
N LEU A 66 -12.95 -1.69 18.39
CA LEU A 66 -11.51 -1.40 18.30
C LEU A 66 -10.82 -2.31 17.29
N ALA A 67 -11.15 -3.60 17.26
CA ALA A 67 -10.61 -4.53 16.26
C ALA A 67 -11.00 -4.11 14.84
N VAL A 68 -12.23 -3.64 14.62
CA VAL A 68 -12.66 -3.11 13.32
C VAL A 68 -11.87 -1.86 12.94
N ALA A 69 -11.68 -0.91 13.86
CA ALA A 69 -10.86 0.28 13.62
C ALA A 69 -9.41 -0.09 13.24
N PHE A 70 -8.86 -1.11 13.89
CA PHE A 70 -7.52 -1.63 13.59
C PHE A 70 -7.43 -2.29 12.21
N VAL A 71 -8.45 -3.06 11.81
CA VAL A 71 -8.53 -3.64 10.46
C VAL A 71 -8.56 -2.52 9.40
N VAL A 72 -9.36 -1.47 9.61
CA VAL A 72 -9.44 -0.32 8.71
C VAL A 72 -8.07 0.38 8.59
N PHE A 73 -7.33 0.51 9.69
CA PHE A 73 -5.98 1.09 9.70
C PHE A 73 -4.96 0.27 8.90
N ILE A 74 -5.08 -1.06 8.87
CA ILE A 74 -4.14 -1.94 8.16
C ILE A 74 -4.26 -1.83 6.63
N ILE A 75 -5.46 -1.53 6.10
CA ILE A 75 -5.73 -1.51 4.65
C ILE A 75 -4.71 -0.69 3.84
N PRO A 76 -4.45 0.60 4.15
CA PRO A 76 -3.47 1.40 3.41
C PRO A 76 -2.03 0.87 3.53
N HIS A 77 -1.69 0.22 4.65
CA HIS A 77 -0.36 -0.34 4.87
C HIS A 77 -0.10 -1.56 3.99
N ILE A 78 -1.11 -2.40 3.74
CA ILE A 78 -1.03 -3.51 2.78
C ILE A 78 -0.80 -2.98 1.36
N ALA A 79 -1.49 -1.90 0.97
CA ALA A 79 -1.28 -1.27 -0.33
C ALA A 79 0.17 -0.75 -0.50
N GLY A 80 0.72 -0.13 0.55
CA GLY A 80 2.13 0.29 0.58
C GLY A 80 3.10 -0.88 0.42
N TRP A 81 2.84 -2.00 1.11
CA TRP A 81 3.62 -3.23 0.97
C TRP A 81 3.61 -3.78 -0.47
N LEU A 82 2.46 -3.75 -1.14
CA LEU A 82 2.33 -4.20 -2.53
C LEU A 82 3.17 -3.35 -3.50
N ILE A 83 3.21 -2.03 -3.30
CA ILE A 83 4.01 -1.12 -4.13
C ILE A 83 5.50 -1.41 -4.00
N ILE A 84 5.97 -1.76 -2.80
CA ILE A 84 7.36 -2.15 -2.57
C ILE A 84 7.69 -3.41 -3.40
N ARG A 85 6.78 -4.38 -3.51
CA ARG A 85 6.97 -5.56 -4.37
C ARG A 85 7.10 -5.18 -5.85
N ILE A 86 6.28 -4.25 -6.33
CA ILE A 86 6.40 -3.72 -7.70
C ILE A 86 7.75 -2.99 -7.88
N ALA A 87 8.22 -2.29 -6.84
CA ALA A 87 9.53 -1.64 -6.87
C ALA A 87 10.68 -2.63 -7.02
N VAL A 88 10.64 -3.74 -6.29
CA VAL A 88 11.65 -4.81 -6.41
C VAL A 88 11.71 -5.36 -7.84
N ILE A 89 10.55 -5.55 -8.49
CA ILE A 89 10.50 -5.97 -9.91
C ILE A 89 11.17 -4.92 -10.81
N ASN A 90 10.86 -3.64 -10.63
CA ASN A 90 11.48 -2.56 -11.40
C ASN A 90 13.00 -2.53 -11.22
N TYR A 91 13.48 -2.68 -9.99
CA TYR A 91 14.92 -2.77 -9.71
C TYR A 91 15.57 -3.97 -10.42
N GLY A 92 14.94 -5.15 -10.40
CA GLY A 92 15.44 -6.33 -11.11
C GLY A 92 15.51 -6.12 -12.63
N LEU A 93 14.52 -5.46 -13.23
CA LEU A 93 14.52 -5.12 -14.66
C LEU A 93 15.66 -4.14 -15.02
N ARG A 94 15.91 -3.14 -14.15
CA ARG A 94 17.00 -2.18 -14.33
C ARG A 94 18.37 -2.84 -14.21
N ASP A 95 18.53 -3.78 -13.29
CA ASP A 95 19.77 -4.54 -13.12
C ASP A 95 20.07 -5.43 -14.34
N PHE A 96 19.04 -6.07 -14.90
CA PHE A 96 19.16 -6.86 -16.13
C PHE A 96 19.64 -6.04 -17.35
N ILE A 97 19.28 -4.75 -17.44
CA ILE A 97 19.80 -3.88 -18.50
C ILE A 97 21.28 -3.54 -18.28
N LYS A 98 21.73 -3.43 -17.02
CA LYS A 98 23.12 -3.10 -16.69
C LYS A 98 24.08 -4.29 -16.87
N SER A 99 23.59 -5.52 -16.70
CA SER A 99 24.34 -6.79 -16.92
C SER A 99 24.48 -7.18 -18.41
#